data_AF-A0A2N9MVC5-F1
#
_entry.id   AF-A0A2N9MVC5-F1
#
_cell.length_a   1.000
_cell.length_b   1.000
_cell.length_c   1.000
_cell.angle_alpha   90.00
_cell.angle_beta   90.00
_cell.angle_gamma   90.00
#
_symmetry.space_group_name_H-M   'P 1'
#
loop_
_entity.id
_entity.type
_entity.pdbx_description
1 polymer ?
#
loop_
_entity_poly.entity_id
_entity_poly.type
_entity_poly.pdbx_seq_one_letter_code
_entity_poly.pdbx_strand_id
1 'polypeptide(L)'
;MQEAGAVPGKTVAELFGRVCERFKSAATTADYALASLSSVRDLLERAAPKDAANADAAIEKMLLGASTQVEWESGGEHHGLDPVAMRSAAYRKVLAEQKVTSLQTLLECERLLRELSEGKAPADRLKALEGQEGSILSVPVPKNVKMNDADRKFLSAYERDKVPEIVAHLKQQFARKKVNLDDVKKLRVEFLAAIAPQVKMALIGIVYGYFLSPDDLLVSEDPLLLRKHRFLDLDVASASIFPISELSKTSEGAGSHLLGGFAQFHRVAGQLAVSGEKTGNSEMVAAAQIGSLRVTDWRYLKEDDLLVLGLRLRLAREWILHAGSDPKLMDALAEDTLGLLSTTRRAQLLDGIAARDWESALSAATLGDLFALSGRYLARYSKDSWQSPVVVALRQAPPAADESRLRALGGSSVELMGCAHSHLAVLGPYEQYEWLLLPYKLAERAAEFKLFLADVAGRVGVPAATLGFAEPLARQMLVKARMADVHDWRAVTRSFAGLDETMLESALDQKK
;
A
#
# COMPACT_ATOMS: atom_id res chain seq x y z
N MET A 1 1.77 -6.09 -8.78
CA MET A 1 1.55 -6.61 -10.15
C MET A 1 1.01 -8.03 -10.14
N GLN A 2 1.71 -9.02 -9.56
CA GLN A 2 1.15 -10.37 -9.35
C GLN A 2 -0.10 -10.32 -8.48
N GLU A 3 0.01 -9.63 -7.34
CA GLU A 3 -1.09 -9.41 -6.39
C GLU A 3 -2.22 -8.58 -6.96
N ALA A 4 -2.00 -7.87 -8.07
CA ALA A 4 -3.00 -7.11 -8.82
C ALA A 4 -3.60 -7.94 -9.97
N GLY A 5 -3.20 -9.21 -10.12
CA GLY A 5 -3.68 -10.13 -11.16
C GLY A 5 -3.18 -9.78 -12.57
N ALA A 6 -2.37 -8.74 -12.72
CA ALA A 6 -1.91 -8.24 -14.01
C ALA A 6 -0.89 -9.17 -14.68
N VAL A 7 -0.18 -10.01 -13.91
CA VAL A 7 0.87 -10.90 -14.42
C VAL A 7 0.71 -12.30 -13.81
N PRO A 8 0.64 -13.37 -14.63
CA PRO A 8 0.57 -14.74 -14.14
C PRO A 8 1.79 -15.12 -13.29
N GLY A 9 1.60 -15.92 -12.24
CA GLY A 9 2.67 -16.30 -11.30
C GLY A 9 3.89 -16.94 -11.98
N LYS A 10 3.69 -17.77 -13.02
CA LYS A 10 4.80 -18.34 -13.81
C LYS A 10 5.64 -17.26 -14.49
N THR A 11 4.99 -16.28 -15.11
CA THR A 11 5.67 -15.15 -15.78
C THR A 11 6.44 -14.30 -14.76
N VAL A 12 5.88 -14.10 -13.57
CA VAL A 12 6.56 -13.39 -12.47
C VAL A 12 7.82 -14.14 -12.04
N ALA A 13 7.76 -15.45 -11.84
CA ALA A 13 8.91 -16.26 -11.48
C ALA A 13 10.01 -16.23 -12.56
N GLU A 14 9.64 -16.31 -13.84
CA GLU A 14 10.59 -16.19 -14.97
C GLU A 14 11.23 -14.81 -15.08
N LEU A 15 10.46 -13.75 -14.80
CA LEU A 15 10.99 -12.38 -14.75
C LEU A 15 11.95 -12.22 -13.57
N PHE A 16 11.56 -12.70 -12.39
CA PHE A 16 12.39 -12.64 -11.19
C PHE A 16 13.70 -13.41 -11.35
N GLY A 17 13.67 -14.61 -11.91
CA GLY A 17 14.88 -15.39 -12.21
C GLY A 17 15.87 -14.62 -13.10
N ARG A 18 15.37 -13.97 -14.16
CA ARG A 18 16.21 -13.13 -15.05
C ARG A 18 16.75 -11.89 -14.36
N VAL A 19 15.99 -11.28 -13.47
CA VAL A 19 16.49 -10.19 -12.61
C VAL A 19 17.66 -10.69 -11.78
N CYS A 20 17.51 -11.80 -11.06
CA CYS A 20 18.57 -12.37 -10.24
C CYS A 20 19.83 -12.69 -11.05
N GLU A 21 19.69 -13.29 -12.23
CA GLU A 21 20.83 -13.60 -13.11
C GLU A 21 21.57 -12.34 -13.56
N ARG A 22 20.85 -11.32 -14.03
CA ARG A 22 21.45 -10.05 -14.48
C ARG A 22 22.21 -9.33 -13.37
N PHE A 23 21.61 -9.25 -12.19
CA PHE A 23 22.25 -8.59 -11.04
C PHE A 23 23.42 -9.39 -10.49
N LYS A 24 23.38 -10.74 -10.56
CA LYS A 24 24.52 -11.60 -10.20
C LYS A 24 25.72 -11.37 -11.13
N SER A 25 25.47 -11.09 -12.42
CA SER A 25 26.52 -10.84 -13.42
C SER A 25 27.00 -9.40 -13.46
N ALA A 26 26.34 -8.46 -12.78
CA ALA A 26 26.72 -7.05 -12.77
C ALA A 26 27.92 -6.81 -11.85
N ALA A 27 28.96 -6.15 -12.36
CA ALA A 27 30.18 -5.85 -11.59
C ALA A 27 30.41 -4.35 -11.39
N THR A 28 29.86 -3.52 -12.28
CA THR A 28 30.04 -2.06 -12.26
C THR A 28 28.72 -1.32 -12.10
N THR A 29 28.77 -0.05 -11.70
CA THR A 29 27.60 0.83 -11.61
C THR A 29 26.81 0.89 -12.93
N ALA A 30 27.50 0.87 -14.06
CA ALA A 30 26.87 0.83 -15.38
C ALA A 30 26.13 -0.50 -15.63
N ASP A 31 26.71 -1.63 -15.21
CA ASP A 31 26.07 -2.95 -15.35
C ASP A 31 24.79 -3.02 -14.51
N TYR A 32 24.80 -2.49 -13.28
CA TYR A 32 23.61 -2.45 -12.44
C TYR A 32 22.50 -1.56 -13.04
N ALA A 33 22.85 -0.41 -13.62
CA ALA A 33 21.90 0.45 -14.32
C ALA A 33 21.30 -0.26 -15.55
N LEU A 34 22.14 -0.92 -16.35
CA LEU A 34 21.69 -1.67 -17.52
C LEU A 34 20.82 -2.87 -17.13
N ALA A 35 21.20 -3.62 -16.09
CA ALA A 35 20.44 -4.74 -15.55
C ALA A 35 19.05 -4.29 -15.10
N SER A 36 18.96 -3.14 -14.43
CA SER A 36 17.72 -2.51 -13.99
C SER A 36 16.81 -2.13 -15.16
N LEU A 37 17.32 -1.35 -16.13
CA LEU A 37 16.55 -0.92 -17.30
C LEU A 37 16.13 -2.10 -18.19
N SER A 38 16.99 -3.10 -18.35
CA SER A 38 16.64 -4.32 -19.10
C SER A 38 15.56 -5.12 -18.39
N SER A 39 15.56 -5.15 -17.07
CA SER A 39 14.52 -5.85 -16.28
C SER A 39 13.17 -5.18 -16.39
N VAL A 40 13.15 -3.85 -16.38
CA VAL A 40 11.94 -3.07 -16.68
C VAL A 40 11.46 -3.35 -18.10
N ARG A 41 12.35 -3.38 -19.09
CA ARG A 41 11.98 -3.67 -20.48
C ARG A 41 11.33 -5.04 -20.62
N ASP A 42 11.94 -6.09 -20.06
CA ASP A 42 11.37 -7.44 -20.08
C ASP A 42 9.98 -7.49 -19.42
N LEU A 43 9.79 -6.75 -18.33
CA LEU A 43 8.50 -6.62 -17.66
C LEU A 43 7.47 -5.96 -18.57
N LEU A 44 7.82 -4.83 -19.19
CA LEU A 44 6.94 -4.11 -20.11
C LEU A 44 6.58 -4.97 -21.33
N GLU A 45 7.56 -5.63 -21.95
CA GLU A 45 7.31 -6.51 -23.11
C GLU A 45 6.34 -7.66 -22.82
N ARG A 46 6.33 -8.16 -21.58
CA ARG A 46 5.52 -9.32 -21.19
C ARG A 46 4.19 -8.99 -20.55
N ALA A 47 4.07 -7.79 -19.97
CA ALA A 47 2.93 -7.46 -19.12
C ALA A 47 2.36 -6.05 -19.34
N ALA A 48 2.98 -5.20 -20.15
CA ALA A 48 2.43 -3.88 -20.42
C ALA A 48 1.05 -4.01 -21.11
N PRO A 49 0.06 -3.22 -20.69
CA PRO A 49 -1.18 -3.05 -21.43
C PRO A 49 -0.91 -2.57 -22.85
N LYS A 50 -1.57 -3.18 -23.84
CA LYS A 50 -1.34 -2.88 -25.27
C LYS A 50 -1.66 -1.43 -25.66
N ASP A 51 -2.53 -0.78 -24.88
CA ASP A 51 -2.99 0.59 -25.08
C ASP A 51 -2.18 1.62 -24.27
N ALA A 52 -1.13 1.20 -23.58
CA ALA A 52 -0.30 2.12 -22.81
C ALA A 52 0.50 3.07 -23.74
N ALA A 53 0.42 4.38 -23.48
CA ALA A 53 1.08 5.39 -24.29
C ALA A 53 2.63 5.37 -24.18
N ASN A 54 3.16 5.00 -23.01
CA ASN A 54 4.59 4.90 -22.74
C ASN A 54 4.87 3.98 -21.54
N ALA A 55 6.16 3.78 -21.20
CA ALA A 55 6.60 2.93 -20.11
C ALA A 55 6.02 3.34 -18.74
N ASP A 56 6.00 4.64 -18.42
CA ASP A 56 5.48 5.13 -17.13
C ASP A 56 3.98 4.83 -16.99
N ALA A 57 3.18 5.11 -18.03
CA ALA A 57 1.75 4.82 -18.06
C ALA A 57 1.45 3.31 -18.01
N ALA A 58 2.30 2.48 -18.63
CA ALA A 58 2.18 1.03 -18.55
C ALA A 58 2.39 0.53 -17.12
N ILE A 59 3.46 0.96 -16.45
CA ILE A 59 3.74 0.58 -15.04
C ILE A 59 2.63 1.07 -14.12
N GLU A 60 2.19 2.32 -14.28
CA GLU A 60 1.08 2.89 -13.50
C GLU A 60 -0.19 2.05 -13.65
N LYS A 61 -0.60 1.74 -14.88
CA LYS A 61 -1.79 0.92 -15.16
C LYS A 61 -1.66 -0.52 -14.65
N MET A 62 -0.45 -1.10 -14.69
CA MET A 62 -0.18 -2.43 -14.10
C MET A 62 -0.26 -2.46 -12.57
N LEU A 63 -0.03 -1.32 -11.92
CA LEU A 63 -0.11 -1.19 -10.46
C LEU A 63 -1.53 -0.84 -10.01
N LEU A 64 -2.10 0.21 -10.60
CA LEU A 64 -3.33 0.85 -10.15
C LEU A 64 -4.58 0.37 -10.90
N GLY A 65 -4.42 -0.16 -12.11
CA GLY A 65 -5.51 -0.67 -12.95
C GLY A 65 -5.93 0.33 -14.02
N ALA A 66 -7.02 -0.01 -14.72
CA ALA A 66 -7.62 0.88 -15.71
C ALA A 66 -8.61 1.83 -15.03
N SER A 67 -8.58 3.10 -15.43
CA SER A 67 -9.61 4.09 -15.10
C SER A 67 -10.98 3.54 -15.45
N THR A 68 -11.90 3.56 -14.49
CA THR A 68 -13.29 3.13 -14.71
C THR A 68 -14.18 3.96 -13.81
N GLN A 69 -15.08 4.71 -14.43
CA GLN A 69 -16.13 5.43 -13.70
C GLN A 69 -17.10 4.42 -13.12
N VAL A 70 -17.33 4.53 -11.82
CA VAL A 70 -18.27 3.74 -11.05
C VAL A 70 -19.42 4.66 -10.69
N GLU A 71 -20.63 4.27 -11.09
CA GLU A 71 -21.85 5.03 -10.85
C GLU A 71 -22.80 4.23 -9.97
N TRP A 72 -23.49 4.91 -9.06
CA TRP A 72 -24.49 4.31 -8.19
C TRP A 72 -25.54 5.34 -7.76
N GLU A 73 -26.61 4.86 -7.14
CA GLU A 73 -27.65 5.67 -6.53
C GLU A 73 -27.64 5.44 -5.02
N SER A 74 -27.62 6.51 -4.24
CA SER A 74 -27.70 6.48 -2.77
C SER A 74 -28.48 7.69 -2.29
N GLY A 75 -29.35 7.52 -1.31
CA GLY A 75 -30.19 8.62 -0.80
C GLY A 75 -31.12 9.27 -1.84
N GLY A 76 -31.37 8.63 -2.98
CA GLY A 76 -32.12 9.19 -4.12
C GLY A 76 -31.30 10.14 -5.00
N GLU A 77 -29.98 10.20 -4.82
CA GLU A 77 -29.06 10.98 -5.64
C GLU A 77 -28.14 10.06 -6.47
N HIS A 78 -27.79 10.52 -7.67
CA HIS A 78 -26.82 9.85 -8.54
C HIS A 78 -25.40 10.28 -8.21
N HIS A 79 -24.54 9.29 -7.97
CA HIS A 79 -23.13 9.48 -7.65
C HIS A 79 -22.25 8.82 -8.70
N GLY A 80 -21.09 9.41 -8.93
CA GLY A 80 -20.09 8.92 -9.88
C GLY A 80 -18.68 9.23 -9.38
N LEU A 81 -17.82 8.21 -9.39
CA LEU A 81 -16.41 8.33 -8.98
C LEU A 81 -15.53 7.47 -9.88
N ASP A 82 -14.31 7.93 -10.17
CA ASP A 82 -13.27 7.07 -10.74
C ASP A 82 -12.15 6.88 -9.72
N PRO A 83 -12.20 5.82 -8.89
CA PRO A 83 -11.23 5.59 -7.82
C PRO A 83 -9.81 5.41 -8.36
N VAL A 84 -9.69 4.81 -9.54
CA VAL A 84 -8.38 4.57 -10.18
C VAL A 84 -7.82 5.89 -10.69
N ALA A 85 -8.62 6.76 -11.32
CA ALA A 85 -8.17 8.08 -11.75
C ALA A 85 -7.67 8.93 -10.57
N MET A 86 -8.38 8.92 -9.44
CA MET A 86 -7.94 9.62 -8.23
C MET A 86 -6.60 9.09 -7.71
N ARG A 87 -6.45 7.77 -7.65
CA ARG A 87 -5.21 7.13 -7.19
C ARG A 87 -4.06 7.39 -8.16
N SER A 88 -4.33 7.38 -9.47
CA SER A 88 -3.40 7.76 -10.53
C SER A 88 -2.93 9.22 -10.40
N ALA A 89 -3.85 10.14 -10.11
CA ALA A 89 -3.50 11.55 -9.88
C ALA A 89 -2.59 11.71 -8.65
N ALA A 90 -2.90 11.03 -7.54
CA ALA A 90 -2.07 11.01 -6.34
C ALA A 90 -0.67 10.42 -6.61
N TYR A 91 -0.60 9.26 -7.27
CA TYR A 91 0.64 8.60 -7.69
C TYR A 91 1.54 9.57 -8.48
N ARG A 92 0.99 10.21 -9.52
CA ARG A 92 1.73 11.17 -10.35
C ARG A 92 2.18 12.39 -9.57
N LYS A 93 1.36 12.89 -8.63
CA LYS A 93 1.70 14.03 -7.78
C LYS A 93 2.90 13.71 -6.88
N VAL A 94 2.93 12.52 -6.26
CA VAL A 94 4.10 12.06 -5.48
C VAL A 94 5.37 12.03 -6.33
N LEU A 95 5.30 11.47 -7.55
CA LEU A 95 6.46 11.44 -8.46
C LEU A 95 6.93 12.86 -8.83
N ALA A 96 5.99 13.78 -9.04
CA ALA A 96 6.28 15.16 -9.41
C ALA A 96 6.88 15.99 -8.25
N GLU A 97 6.41 15.78 -7.02
CA GLU A 97 6.95 16.40 -5.80
C GLU A 97 8.37 15.92 -5.51
N GLN A 98 8.61 14.61 -5.68
CA GLN A 98 9.91 13.99 -5.50
C GLN A 98 10.85 14.16 -6.71
N LYS A 99 10.42 14.87 -7.77
CA LYS A 99 11.18 15.14 -9.00
C LYS A 99 11.80 13.86 -9.57
N VAL A 100 10.97 12.83 -9.74
CA VAL A 100 11.38 11.53 -10.27
C VAL A 100 11.52 11.62 -11.79
N THR A 101 12.71 11.29 -12.31
CA THR A 101 12.94 11.20 -13.76
C THR A 101 12.09 10.07 -14.34
N SER A 102 11.41 10.34 -15.46
CA SER A 102 10.57 9.36 -16.16
C SER A 102 11.36 8.11 -16.55
N LEU A 103 10.75 6.95 -16.35
CA LEU A 103 11.32 5.67 -16.75
C LEU A 103 11.41 5.57 -18.28
N GLN A 104 10.43 6.13 -19.00
CA GLN A 104 10.48 6.25 -20.45
C GLN A 104 11.71 7.03 -20.92
N THR A 105 12.03 8.17 -20.29
CA THR A 105 13.23 8.95 -20.63
C THR A 105 14.50 8.12 -20.46
N LEU A 106 14.65 7.39 -19.34
CA LEU A 106 15.85 6.58 -19.08
C LEU A 106 15.98 5.39 -20.04
N LEU A 107 14.87 4.71 -20.36
CA LEU A 107 14.83 3.62 -21.34
C LEU A 107 15.18 4.11 -22.74
N GLU A 108 14.71 5.30 -23.11
CA GLU A 108 14.98 5.91 -24.41
C GLU A 108 16.44 6.35 -24.53
N CYS A 109 17.03 6.96 -23.49
CA CYS A 109 18.46 7.25 -23.45
C CYS A 109 19.31 5.99 -23.70
N GLU A 110 19.01 4.88 -23.00
CA GLU A 110 19.73 3.61 -23.20
C GLU A 110 19.57 3.07 -24.62
N ARG A 111 18.35 3.10 -25.17
CA ARG A 111 18.07 2.67 -26.55
C ARG A 111 18.88 3.48 -27.56
N LEU A 112 18.85 4.81 -27.46
CA LEU A 112 19.57 5.71 -28.35
C LEU A 112 21.09 5.48 -28.27
N LEU A 113 21.64 5.34 -27.06
CA LEU A 113 23.06 5.06 -26.86
C LEU A 113 23.49 3.70 -27.41
N ARG A 114 22.65 2.68 -27.27
CA ARG A 114 22.88 1.36 -27.88
C ARG A 114 22.97 1.48 -29.40
N GLU A 115 22.00 2.16 -30.02
CA GLU A 115 21.98 2.36 -31.48
C GLU A 115 23.18 3.20 -31.98
N LEU A 116 23.59 4.24 -31.23
CA LEU A 116 24.80 5.00 -31.51
C LEU A 116 26.05 4.11 -31.43
N SER A 117 26.14 3.21 -30.44
CA SER A 117 27.26 2.28 -30.30
C SER A 117 27.35 1.23 -31.42
N GLU A 118 26.25 1.03 -32.15
CA GLU A 118 26.15 0.17 -33.34
C GLU A 118 26.34 0.96 -34.65
N GLY A 119 26.54 2.29 -34.58
CA GLY A 119 26.73 3.17 -35.73
C GLY A 119 25.46 3.54 -36.50
N LYS A 120 24.28 3.36 -35.90
CA LYS A 120 22.98 3.58 -36.57
C LYS A 120 22.53 5.05 -36.51
N ALA A 121 22.22 5.64 -37.67
CA ALA A 121 21.58 6.95 -37.84
C ALA A 121 22.06 8.06 -36.88
N PRO A 122 23.36 8.37 -36.83
CA PRO A 122 23.97 9.10 -35.72
C PRO A 122 23.45 10.53 -35.52
N ALA A 123 23.15 11.27 -36.59
CA ALA A 123 22.70 12.66 -36.49
C ALA A 123 21.34 12.79 -35.77
N ASP A 124 20.33 12.03 -36.20
CA ASP A 124 19.00 12.05 -35.61
C ASP A 124 19.01 11.52 -34.17
N ARG A 125 19.84 10.49 -33.91
CA ARG A 125 19.96 9.86 -32.59
C ARG A 125 20.65 10.74 -31.57
N LEU A 126 21.68 11.49 -31.96
CA LEU A 126 22.31 12.50 -31.09
C LEU A 126 21.32 13.61 -30.73
N LYS A 127 20.59 14.14 -31.73
CA LYS A 127 19.57 15.17 -31.49
C LYS A 127 18.46 14.67 -30.56
N ALA A 128 18.01 13.42 -30.73
CA ALA A 128 17.03 12.81 -29.83
C ALA A 128 17.59 12.63 -28.41
N LEU A 129 18.85 12.23 -28.28
CA LEU A 129 19.51 12.03 -26.97
C LEU A 129 19.62 13.36 -26.20
N GLU A 130 19.97 14.46 -26.87
CA GLU A 130 19.99 15.81 -26.28
C GLU A 130 18.61 16.23 -25.75
N GLY A 131 17.54 15.92 -26.49
CA GLY A 131 16.17 16.18 -26.04
C GLY A 131 15.81 15.42 -24.77
N GLN A 132 16.27 14.16 -24.66
CA GLN A 132 16.05 13.34 -23.47
C GLN A 132 16.92 13.77 -22.29
N GLU A 133 18.17 14.17 -22.54
CA GLU A 133 19.10 14.68 -21.52
C GLU A 133 18.48 15.82 -20.71
N GLY A 134 17.83 16.79 -21.38
CA GLY A 134 17.17 17.92 -20.74
C GLY A 134 16.00 17.51 -19.81
N SER A 135 15.44 16.32 -20.02
CA SER A 135 14.34 15.76 -19.24
C SER A 135 14.81 14.98 -18.00
N ILE A 136 16.12 14.77 -17.84
CA ILE A 136 16.68 14.18 -16.62
C ILE A 136 16.65 15.22 -15.50
N LEU A 137 15.90 14.89 -14.44
CA LEU A 137 15.61 15.81 -13.34
C LEU A 137 16.72 15.75 -12.27
N SER A 138 17.04 16.92 -11.72
CA SER A 138 17.95 17.07 -10.59
C SER A 138 17.30 17.94 -9.52
N VAL A 139 17.63 17.68 -8.26
CA VAL A 139 17.20 18.52 -7.12
C VAL A 139 18.47 19.01 -6.45
N PRO A 140 18.72 20.33 -6.42
CA PRO A 140 19.91 20.87 -5.79
C PRO A 140 19.86 20.64 -4.28
N VAL A 141 20.99 20.25 -3.70
CA VAL A 141 21.12 20.14 -2.24
C VAL A 141 21.20 21.56 -1.64
N PRO A 142 20.32 21.93 -0.70
CA PRO A 142 20.37 23.26 -0.08
C PRO A 142 21.71 23.51 0.63
N LYS A 143 22.40 24.60 0.27
CA LYS A 143 23.73 24.93 0.81
C LYS A 143 23.72 25.33 2.28
N ASN A 144 22.57 25.76 2.79
CA ASN A 144 22.37 26.27 4.15
C ASN A 144 22.01 25.17 5.18
N VAL A 145 21.76 23.93 4.73
CA VAL A 145 21.45 22.82 5.65
C VAL A 145 22.76 22.25 6.19
N LYS A 146 22.88 22.21 7.52
CA LYS A 146 24.02 21.59 8.20
C LYS A 146 23.96 20.07 7.97
N MET A 147 24.76 19.59 7.03
CA MET A 147 24.91 18.16 6.74
C MET A 147 26.37 17.73 6.93
N ASN A 148 26.55 16.49 7.39
CA ASN A 148 27.87 15.87 7.42
C ASN A 148 28.38 15.63 5.98
N ASP A 149 29.68 15.39 5.83
CA ASP A 149 30.30 15.25 4.51
C ASP A 149 29.89 13.97 3.78
N ALA A 150 29.58 12.90 4.53
CA ALA A 150 29.10 11.65 3.97
C ALA A 150 27.74 11.81 3.29
N ASP A 151 26.79 12.49 3.95
CA ASP A 151 25.46 12.76 3.44
C ASP A 151 25.52 13.72 2.25
N ARG A 152 26.39 14.74 2.31
CA ARG A 152 26.59 15.67 1.18
C ARG A 152 27.12 14.92 -0.05
N LYS A 153 28.12 14.06 0.14
CA LYS A 153 28.67 13.22 -0.93
C LYS A 153 27.65 12.21 -1.47
N PHE A 154 26.81 11.66 -0.60
CA PHE A 154 25.75 10.75 -1.00
C PHE A 154 24.69 11.45 -1.85
N LEU A 155 24.26 12.66 -1.46
CA LEU A 155 23.27 13.42 -2.22
C LEU A 155 23.82 14.01 -3.52
N SER A 156 25.10 14.41 -3.56
CA SER A 156 25.70 14.94 -4.79
C SER A 156 25.80 13.88 -5.90
N ALA A 157 25.70 12.59 -5.57
CA ALA A 157 25.60 11.53 -6.57
C ALA A 157 24.35 11.65 -7.47
N TYR A 158 23.30 12.37 -7.04
CA TYR A 158 22.08 12.56 -7.82
C TYR A 158 22.11 13.82 -8.70
N GLU A 159 23.19 14.60 -8.65
CA GLU A 159 23.41 15.74 -9.54
C GLU A 159 23.68 15.27 -10.97
N ARG A 160 23.27 16.07 -11.97
CA ARG A 160 23.29 15.65 -13.39
C ARG A 160 24.54 16.06 -14.16
N ASP A 161 25.52 16.66 -13.50
CA ASP A 161 26.56 17.48 -14.13
C ASP A 161 27.43 16.72 -15.15
N LYS A 162 27.61 15.41 -14.96
CA LYS A 162 28.38 14.57 -15.88
C LYS A 162 27.64 14.21 -17.17
N VAL A 163 26.31 14.23 -17.17
CA VAL A 163 25.53 13.76 -18.32
C VAL A 163 25.70 14.68 -19.55
N PRO A 164 25.57 16.02 -19.44
CA PRO A 164 25.81 16.93 -20.55
C PRO A 164 27.23 16.82 -21.13
N GLU A 165 28.23 16.64 -20.28
CA GLU A 165 29.64 16.49 -20.70
C GLU A 165 29.82 15.24 -21.58
N ILE A 166 29.23 14.12 -21.17
CA ILE A 166 29.29 12.86 -21.92
C ILE A 166 28.56 12.99 -23.27
N VAL A 167 27.41 13.66 -23.31
CA VAL A 167 26.67 13.92 -24.57
C VAL A 167 27.48 14.83 -25.50
N ALA A 168 28.15 15.85 -24.97
CA ALA A 168 29.06 16.70 -25.73
C ALA A 168 30.24 15.90 -26.31
N HIS A 169 30.83 14.98 -25.54
CA HIS A 169 31.89 14.09 -26.03
C HIS A 169 31.40 13.14 -27.13
N LEU A 170 30.18 12.59 -27.01
CA LEU A 170 29.57 11.77 -28.06
C LEU A 170 29.44 12.55 -29.38
N LYS A 171 28.95 13.80 -29.33
CA LYS A 171 28.88 14.68 -30.51
C LYS A 171 30.25 14.86 -31.16
N GLN A 172 31.27 15.16 -30.36
CA GLN A 172 32.62 15.35 -30.85
C GLN A 172 33.16 14.10 -31.54
N GLN A 173 32.84 12.90 -31.04
CA GLN A 173 33.26 11.65 -31.67
C GLN A 173 32.60 11.42 -33.03
N PHE A 174 31.31 11.73 -33.17
CA PHE A 174 30.58 11.60 -34.43
C PHE A 174 30.86 12.73 -35.44
N ALA A 175 31.44 13.86 -34.99
CA ALA A 175 31.92 14.92 -35.88
C ALA A 175 33.28 14.60 -36.54
N ARG A 176 33.99 13.55 -36.09
CA ARG A 176 35.28 13.13 -36.66
C ARG A 176 35.09 12.45 -38.02
N LYS A 177 36.07 12.62 -38.93
CA LYS A 177 36.08 11.95 -40.25
C LYS A 177 35.97 10.42 -40.17
N LYS A 178 36.53 9.82 -39.12
CA LYS A 178 36.43 8.39 -38.82
C LYS A 178 35.94 8.24 -37.38
N VAL A 179 34.72 7.73 -37.23
CA VAL A 179 34.11 7.49 -35.92
C VAL A 179 34.80 6.30 -35.24
N ASN A 180 35.21 6.48 -33.99
CA ASN A 180 35.71 5.38 -33.17
C ASN A 180 34.56 4.76 -32.35
N LEU A 181 34.00 3.66 -32.83
CA LEU A 181 32.88 2.98 -32.16
C LEU A 181 33.25 2.42 -30.79
N ASP A 182 34.52 2.10 -30.53
CA ASP A 182 34.93 1.62 -29.21
C ASP A 182 34.96 2.74 -28.18
N ASP A 183 35.29 3.97 -28.58
CA ASP A 183 35.15 5.15 -27.72
C ASP A 183 33.65 5.45 -27.46
N VAL A 184 32.79 5.28 -28.46
CA VAL A 184 31.32 5.42 -28.28
C VAL A 184 30.78 4.38 -27.28
N LYS A 185 31.26 3.13 -27.35
CA LYS A 185 30.90 2.09 -26.36
C LYS A 185 31.36 2.46 -24.96
N LYS A 186 32.56 3.02 -24.79
CA LYS A 186 33.04 3.52 -23.49
C LYS A 186 32.17 4.66 -22.96
N LEU A 187 31.85 5.64 -23.80
CA LEU A 187 30.97 6.75 -23.45
C LEU A 187 29.55 6.27 -23.06
N ARG A 188 29.03 5.21 -23.71
CA ARG A 188 27.78 4.57 -23.27
C ARG A 188 27.89 3.99 -21.86
N VAL A 189 28.99 3.32 -21.52
CA VAL A 189 29.23 2.79 -20.17
C VAL A 189 29.32 3.94 -19.15
N GLU A 190 30.06 5.00 -19.47
CA GLU A 190 30.17 6.20 -18.62
C GLU A 190 28.81 6.87 -18.41
N PHE A 191 28.00 6.99 -19.47
CA PHE A 191 26.65 7.53 -19.38
C PHE A 191 25.76 6.68 -18.46
N LEU A 192 25.76 5.36 -18.65
CA LEU A 192 24.99 4.43 -17.81
C LEU A 192 25.40 4.53 -16.34
N ALA A 193 26.70 4.67 -16.06
CA ALA A 193 27.17 4.90 -14.70
C ALA A 193 26.68 6.26 -14.15
N ALA A 194 26.70 7.31 -14.96
CA ALA A 194 26.24 8.64 -14.56
C ALA A 194 24.73 8.71 -14.29
N ILE A 195 23.90 7.97 -15.04
CA ILE A 195 22.45 7.93 -14.82
C ILE A 195 21.99 6.87 -13.81
N ALA A 196 22.87 6.01 -13.31
CA ALA A 196 22.50 4.95 -12.37
C ALA A 196 21.74 5.47 -11.12
N PRO A 197 22.09 6.62 -10.52
CA PRO A 197 21.30 7.21 -9.44
C PRO A 197 19.88 7.56 -9.87
N GLN A 198 19.69 8.05 -11.11
CA GLN A 198 18.37 8.37 -11.66
C GLN A 198 17.54 7.11 -11.96
N VAL A 199 18.18 6.03 -12.42
CA VAL A 199 17.53 4.72 -12.57
C VAL A 199 17.04 4.20 -11.21
N LYS A 200 17.87 4.28 -10.17
CA LYS A 200 17.46 3.96 -8.79
C LYS A 200 16.28 4.82 -8.36
N MET A 201 16.33 6.14 -8.57
CA MET A 201 15.24 7.07 -8.22
C MET A 201 13.92 6.71 -8.92
N ALA A 202 13.96 6.40 -10.22
CA ALA A 202 12.77 6.03 -10.98
C ALA A 202 12.11 4.76 -10.41
N LEU A 203 12.90 3.75 -10.05
CA LEU A 203 12.40 2.50 -9.49
C LEU A 203 11.85 2.67 -8.07
N ILE A 204 12.53 3.42 -7.22
CA ILE A 204 12.01 3.73 -5.87
C ILE A 204 10.76 4.59 -5.97
N GLY A 205 10.73 5.54 -6.92
CA GLY A 205 9.60 6.41 -7.18
C GLY A 205 8.31 5.64 -7.42
N ILE A 206 8.37 4.54 -8.18
CA ILE A 206 7.23 3.66 -8.41
C ILE A 206 6.66 3.11 -7.08
N VAL A 207 7.53 2.69 -6.15
CA VAL A 207 7.10 2.17 -4.84
C VAL A 207 6.53 3.29 -3.96
N TYR A 208 7.20 4.45 -3.94
CA TYR A 208 6.75 5.62 -3.19
C TYR A 208 5.41 6.13 -3.71
N GLY A 209 5.24 6.27 -5.02
CA GLY A 209 3.96 6.69 -5.61
C GLY A 209 2.82 5.71 -5.35
N TYR A 210 3.13 4.41 -5.20
CA TYR A 210 2.10 3.40 -4.90
C TYR A 210 1.61 3.44 -3.45
N PHE A 211 2.51 3.69 -2.49
CA PHE A 211 2.23 3.60 -1.05
C PHE A 211 2.08 4.95 -0.35
N LEU A 212 2.67 6.03 -0.86
CA LEU A 212 2.65 7.34 -0.21
C LEU A 212 1.56 8.23 -0.81
N SER A 213 1.10 9.19 -0.01
CA SER A 213 0.17 10.23 -0.45
C SER A 213 0.93 11.53 -0.70
N PRO A 214 0.52 12.35 -1.68
CA PRO A 214 1.04 13.72 -1.80
C PRO A 214 0.66 14.61 -0.61
N ASP A 215 -0.29 14.18 0.22
CA ASP A 215 -0.67 14.88 1.45
C ASP A 215 0.17 14.44 2.67
N ASP A 216 1.08 13.47 2.50
CA ASP A 216 2.02 13.10 3.55
C ASP A 216 3.08 14.20 3.72
N LEU A 217 3.25 14.72 4.93
CA LEU A 217 4.08 15.90 5.22
C LEU A 217 5.51 15.78 4.65
N LEU A 218 6.16 14.62 4.80
CA LEU A 218 7.51 14.44 4.27
C LEU A 218 7.55 14.35 2.73
N VAL A 219 6.46 13.98 2.07
CA VAL A 219 6.40 13.95 0.60
C VAL A 219 6.24 15.36 0.05
N SER A 220 5.37 16.17 0.67
CA SER A 220 5.06 17.53 0.23
C SER A 220 6.18 18.53 0.55
N GLU A 221 6.81 18.41 1.73
CA GLU A 221 7.78 19.40 2.22
C GLU A 221 9.24 19.07 1.90
N ASP A 222 9.55 17.81 1.57
CA ASP A 222 10.93 17.37 1.36
C ASP A 222 11.15 16.70 -0.02
N PRO A 223 11.59 17.47 -1.04
CA PRO A 223 11.86 16.94 -2.38
C PRO A 223 13.12 16.06 -2.44
N LEU A 224 13.89 15.96 -1.34
CA LEU A 224 15.04 15.08 -1.20
C LEU A 224 14.69 13.77 -0.50
N LEU A 225 13.47 13.59 0.01
CA LEU A 225 13.08 12.41 0.80
C LEU A 225 13.47 11.10 0.11
N LEU A 226 13.13 10.96 -1.17
CA LEU A 226 13.45 9.76 -1.94
C LEU A 226 14.97 9.60 -2.15
N ARG A 227 15.68 10.71 -2.40
CA ARG A 227 17.15 10.71 -2.58
C ARG A 227 17.89 10.30 -1.30
N LYS A 228 17.28 10.56 -0.14
CA LYS A 228 17.79 10.18 1.19
C LYS A 228 17.53 8.72 1.57
N HIS A 229 16.81 7.94 0.75
CA HIS A 229 16.55 6.53 1.04
C HIS A 229 17.85 5.70 1.05
N ARG A 230 18.09 5.00 2.17
CA ARG A 230 19.27 4.18 2.42
C ARG A 230 18.89 2.72 2.57
N PHE A 231 19.35 1.87 1.66
CA PHE A 231 19.02 0.44 1.70
C PHE A 231 19.76 -0.36 2.78
N LEU A 232 20.91 0.14 3.22
CA LEU A 232 21.74 -0.47 4.25
C LEU A 232 22.16 0.60 5.24
N ASP A 233 22.09 0.26 6.53
CA ASP A 233 22.76 1.02 7.57
C ASP A 233 24.14 0.38 7.79
N LEU A 234 25.19 1.13 7.42
CA LEU A 234 26.57 0.67 7.55
C LEU A 234 27.17 1.00 8.93
N ASP A 235 26.44 1.76 9.75
CA ASP A 235 26.90 2.18 11.08
C ASP A 235 26.56 1.14 12.17
N VAL A 236 25.74 0.13 11.85
CA VAL A 236 25.33 -0.93 12.78
C VAL A 236 26.13 -2.21 12.53
N ALA A 237 26.82 -2.70 13.56
CA ALA A 237 27.68 -3.90 13.51
C ALA A 237 26.96 -5.21 13.14
N SER A 238 25.63 -5.22 13.05
CA SER A 238 24.78 -6.35 12.71
C SER A 238 23.77 -6.01 11.61
N ALA A 239 24.22 -5.40 10.51
CA ALA A 239 23.37 -5.14 9.36
C ALA A 239 22.76 -6.46 8.86
N SER A 240 21.43 -6.59 9.00
CA SER A 240 20.67 -7.64 8.30
C SER A 240 20.94 -7.53 6.81
N ILE A 241 21.02 -8.66 6.10
CA ILE A 241 21.23 -8.68 4.65
C ILE A 241 19.98 -8.10 3.93
N PHE A 242 18.80 -8.21 4.56
CA PHE A 242 17.53 -7.68 4.07
C PHE A 242 16.79 -6.96 5.21
N PRO A 243 17.22 -5.74 5.57
CA PRO A 243 16.53 -4.95 6.59
C PRO A 243 15.10 -4.61 6.13
N ILE A 244 14.15 -4.65 7.08
CA ILE A 244 12.80 -4.13 6.86
C ILE A 244 12.85 -2.60 6.68
N SER A 245 11.81 -2.04 6.07
CA SER A 245 11.71 -0.59 5.96
C SER A 245 11.54 0.04 7.34
N GLU A 246 12.28 1.11 7.63
CA GLU A 246 12.16 1.90 8.85
C GLU A 246 12.22 3.41 8.55
N LEU A 247 11.51 4.21 9.34
CA LEU A 247 11.56 5.67 9.28
C LEU A 247 12.50 6.20 10.36
N SER A 248 13.62 6.78 9.96
CA SER A 248 14.48 7.56 10.84
C SER A 248 13.95 8.99 10.93
N LYS A 249 13.24 9.30 12.02
CA LYS A 249 12.69 10.63 12.31
C LYS A 249 13.79 11.51 12.92
N THR A 250 14.21 12.54 12.20
CA THR A 250 15.16 13.53 12.71
C THR A 250 14.91 14.91 12.12
N SER A 251 15.14 15.95 12.93
CA SER A 251 15.20 17.35 12.52
C SER A 251 16.64 17.85 12.32
N GLU A 252 17.63 16.97 12.55
CA GLU A 252 19.05 17.27 12.39
C GLU A 252 19.55 16.84 11.01
N GLY A 253 20.73 17.34 10.62
CA GLY A 253 21.40 16.88 9.41
C GLY A 253 20.59 17.16 8.14
N ALA A 254 20.44 16.12 7.32
CA ALA A 254 19.62 16.13 6.11
C ALA A 254 18.10 16.03 6.39
N GLY A 255 17.69 15.93 7.67
CA GLY A 255 16.33 15.62 8.08
C GLY A 255 16.00 14.13 7.99
N SER A 256 14.71 13.82 8.15
CA SER A 256 14.19 12.45 8.22
C SER A 256 14.43 11.66 6.94
N HIS A 257 14.64 10.34 7.05
CA HIS A 257 14.91 9.48 5.89
C HIS A 257 14.43 8.05 6.13
N LEU A 258 14.31 7.28 5.05
CA LEU A 258 13.98 5.86 5.14
C LEU A 258 15.23 4.98 5.10
N LEU A 259 15.22 3.96 5.94
CA LEU A 259 16.22 2.92 6.02
C LEU A 259 15.62 1.58 5.57
N GLY A 260 16.48 0.74 5.02
CA GLY A 260 16.18 -0.65 4.68
C GLY A 260 15.56 -0.87 3.30
N GLY A 261 15.05 -2.07 3.06
CA GLY A 261 14.43 -2.46 1.79
C GLY A 261 12.99 -1.95 1.65
N PHE A 262 12.21 -2.58 0.77
CA PHE A 262 10.76 -2.34 0.61
C PHE A 262 9.88 -3.42 1.25
N ALA A 263 10.50 -4.35 1.99
CA ALA A 263 9.74 -5.35 2.72
C ALA A 263 8.85 -4.66 3.76
N GLN A 264 7.55 -4.94 3.72
CA GLN A 264 6.55 -4.37 4.63
C GLN A 264 6.44 -2.83 4.56
N PHE A 265 6.78 -2.22 3.41
CA PHE A 265 6.83 -0.76 3.25
C PHE A 265 5.55 -0.03 3.64
N HIS A 266 4.39 -0.68 3.50
CA HIS A 266 3.09 -0.12 3.92
C HIS A 266 3.06 0.28 5.41
N ARG A 267 3.83 -0.38 6.28
CA ARG A 267 3.93 0.00 7.71
C ARG A 267 4.56 1.38 7.87
N VAL A 268 5.68 1.58 7.18
CA VAL A 268 6.39 2.87 7.15
C VAL A 268 5.57 3.93 6.44
N ALA A 269 4.85 3.57 5.38
CA ALA A 269 3.91 4.48 4.74
C ALA A 269 2.82 4.97 5.72
N GLY A 270 2.29 4.08 6.56
CA GLY A 270 1.38 4.46 7.65
C GLY A 270 2.03 5.37 8.70
N GLN A 271 3.28 5.13 9.07
CA GLN A 271 4.03 5.99 10.00
C GLN A 271 4.30 7.38 9.39
N LEU A 272 4.66 7.44 8.11
CA LEU A 272 4.83 8.68 7.35
C LEU A 272 3.54 9.47 7.28
N ALA A 273 2.43 8.79 7.01
CA ALA A 273 1.11 9.38 6.92
C ALA A 273 0.70 10.14 8.19
N VAL A 274 0.98 9.58 9.36
CA VAL A 274 0.64 10.21 10.65
C VAL A 274 1.75 11.11 11.18
N SER A 275 2.92 11.15 10.52
CA SER A 275 4.04 12.00 10.95
C SER A 275 3.69 13.47 10.73
N GLY A 276 3.49 14.19 11.83
CA GLY A 276 3.07 15.60 11.83
C GLY A 276 1.59 15.79 12.19
N GLU A 277 0.81 14.72 12.35
CA GLU A 277 -0.56 14.79 12.84
C GLU A 277 -0.63 14.78 14.37
N LYS A 278 -1.65 15.43 14.93
CA LYS A 278 -1.93 15.41 16.38
C LYS A 278 -2.77 14.19 16.77
N THR A 279 -2.28 12.99 16.46
CA THR A 279 -2.96 11.72 16.79
C THR A 279 -2.80 11.31 18.25
N GLY A 280 -1.83 11.87 18.98
CA GLY A 280 -1.58 11.57 20.39
C GLY A 280 -1.41 10.05 20.62
N ASN A 281 -2.10 9.51 21.61
CA ASN A 281 -2.06 8.08 21.94
C ASN A 281 -2.55 7.14 20.82
N SER A 282 -3.21 7.67 19.78
CA SER A 282 -3.68 6.87 18.64
C SER A 282 -2.67 6.72 17.50
N GLU A 283 -1.48 7.34 17.57
CA GLU A 283 -0.49 7.34 16.47
C GLU A 283 -0.20 5.93 15.92
N MET A 284 0.03 4.95 16.81
CA MET A 284 0.39 3.60 16.38
C MET A 284 -0.77 2.85 15.71
N VAL A 285 -1.98 3.00 16.23
CA VAL A 285 -3.20 2.44 15.63
C VAL A 285 -3.44 3.11 14.29
N ALA A 286 -3.28 4.43 14.22
CA ALA A 286 -3.46 5.20 13.00
C ALA A 286 -2.45 4.80 11.92
N ALA A 287 -1.17 4.62 12.29
CA ALA A 287 -0.15 4.13 11.37
C ALA A 287 -0.48 2.72 10.85
N ALA A 288 -0.86 1.79 11.74
CA ALA A 288 -1.24 0.43 11.35
C ALA A 288 -2.48 0.44 10.43
N GLN A 289 -3.47 1.27 10.75
CA GLN A 289 -4.70 1.41 9.97
C GLN A 289 -4.43 2.00 8.58
N ILE A 290 -3.72 3.12 8.48
CA ILE A 290 -3.43 3.77 7.20
C ILE A 290 -2.52 2.89 6.33
N GLY A 291 -1.51 2.24 6.92
CA GLY A 291 -0.69 1.25 6.23
C GLY A 291 -1.52 0.10 5.66
N SER A 292 -2.47 -0.43 6.45
CA SER A 292 -3.43 -1.46 6.02
C SER A 292 -4.31 -0.98 4.85
N LEU A 293 -4.81 0.26 4.88
CA LEU A 293 -5.60 0.83 3.79
C LEU A 293 -4.79 0.93 2.48
N ARG A 294 -3.54 1.40 2.58
CA ARG A 294 -2.65 1.64 1.43
C ARG A 294 -2.16 0.36 0.75
N VAL A 295 -2.02 -0.75 1.49
CA VAL A 295 -1.67 -2.06 0.92
C VAL A 295 -2.88 -2.81 0.35
N THR A 296 -4.10 -2.40 0.71
CA THR A 296 -5.32 -3.07 0.25
C THR A 296 -5.58 -2.77 -1.22
N ASP A 297 -5.74 -3.82 -2.02
CA ASP A 297 -6.21 -3.68 -3.39
C ASP A 297 -7.73 -3.77 -3.45
N TRP A 298 -8.37 -2.61 -3.34
CA TRP A 298 -9.83 -2.45 -3.30
C TRP A 298 -10.55 -2.96 -4.56
N ARG A 299 -9.84 -3.13 -5.69
CA ARG A 299 -10.42 -3.63 -6.95
C ARG A 299 -10.85 -5.09 -6.86
N TYR A 300 -10.26 -5.84 -5.94
CA TYR A 300 -10.61 -7.25 -5.71
C TYR A 300 -11.98 -7.39 -5.09
N LEU A 301 -12.40 -6.45 -4.25
CA LEU A 301 -13.70 -6.51 -3.59
C LEU A 301 -14.82 -6.24 -4.60
N LYS A 302 -15.93 -6.95 -4.41
CA LYS A 302 -17.17 -6.85 -5.18
C LYS A 302 -18.34 -6.55 -4.25
N GLU A 303 -19.44 -6.09 -4.84
CA GLU A 303 -20.69 -5.79 -4.15
C GLU A 303 -21.24 -7.01 -3.42
N ASP A 304 -21.16 -8.19 -4.06
CA ASP A 304 -21.52 -9.49 -3.44
C ASP A 304 -20.70 -9.77 -2.17
N ASP A 305 -19.44 -9.32 -2.11
CA ASP A 305 -18.60 -9.51 -0.93
C ASP A 305 -19.09 -8.62 0.24
N LEU A 306 -19.52 -7.39 -0.04
CA LEU A 306 -20.12 -6.50 0.97
C LEU A 306 -21.44 -7.08 1.48
N LEU A 307 -22.26 -7.65 0.60
CA LEU A 307 -23.50 -8.33 0.97
C LEU A 307 -23.23 -9.53 1.88
N VAL A 308 -22.29 -10.40 1.50
CA VAL A 308 -21.91 -11.58 2.31
C VAL A 308 -21.37 -11.14 3.67
N LEU A 309 -20.53 -10.10 3.74
CA LEU A 309 -20.10 -9.54 5.02
C LEU A 309 -21.30 -9.12 5.88
N GLY A 310 -22.21 -8.33 5.33
CA GLY A 310 -23.39 -7.86 6.06
C GLY A 310 -24.26 -9.01 6.58
N LEU A 311 -24.46 -10.05 5.76
CA LEU A 311 -25.20 -11.24 6.15
C LEU A 311 -24.48 -12.02 7.27
N ARG A 312 -23.15 -12.17 7.20
CA ARG A 312 -22.33 -12.82 8.24
C ARG A 312 -22.46 -12.11 9.58
N LEU A 313 -22.35 -10.77 9.58
CA LEU A 313 -22.51 -9.96 10.79
C LEU A 313 -23.93 -10.08 11.38
N ARG A 314 -24.97 -10.10 10.54
CA ARG A 314 -26.36 -10.31 10.97
C ARG A 314 -26.59 -11.69 11.56
N LEU A 315 -26.04 -12.75 10.96
CA LEU A 315 -26.15 -14.12 11.46
C LEU A 315 -25.60 -14.25 12.89
N ALA A 316 -24.43 -13.68 13.17
CA ALA A 316 -23.87 -13.71 14.52
C ALA A 316 -24.77 -12.97 15.54
N ARG A 317 -25.35 -11.83 15.15
CA ARG A 317 -26.31 -11.10 15.98
C ARG A 317 -27.58 -11.91 16.22
N GLU A 318 -28.12 -12.58 15.20
CA GLU A 318 -29.27 -13.48 15.35
C GLU A 318 -28.97 -14.62 16.31
N TRP A 319 -27.78 -15.23 16.24
CA TRP A 319 -27.40 -16.28 17.18
C TRP A 319 -27.38 -15.77 18.63
N ILE A 320 -26.80 -14.59 18.88
CA ILE A 320 -26.80 -13.95 20.21
C ILE A 320 -28.24 -13.75 20.73
N LEU A 321 -29.16 -13.30 19.87
CA LEU A 321 -30.55 -13.09 20.24
C LEU A 321 -31.28 -14.43 20.52
N HIS A 322 -31.12 -15.43 19.66
CA HIS A 322 -31.76 -16.73 19.81
C HIS A 322 -31.23 -17.52 21.01
N ALA A 323 -29.95 -17.35 21.37
CA ALA A 323 -29.36 -17.92 22.57
C ALA A 323 -30.09 -17.52 23.86
N GLY A 324 -30.71 -16.34 23.91
CA GLY A 324 -31.49 -15.91 25.09
C GLY A 324 -32.82 -16.64 25.28
N SER A 325 -33.26 -17.44 24.31
CA SER A 325 -34.51 -18.22 24.38
C SER A 325 -34.30 -19.74 24.27
N ASP A 326 -33.11 -20.20 23.85
CA ASP A 326 -32.78 -21.61 23.72
C ASP A 326 -31.50 -21.95 24.49
N PRO A 327 -31.58 -22.73 25.60
CA PRO A 327 -30.42 -23.13 26.38
C PRO A 327 -29.34 -23.85 25.57
N LYS A 328 -29.71 -24.62 24.53
CA LYS A 328 -28.72 -25.31 23.69
C LYS A 328 -27.93 -24.34 22.82
N LEU A 329 -28.59 -23.29 22.32
CA LEU A 329 -27.93 -22.23 21.57
C LEU A 329 -27.06 -21.37 22.48
N MET A 330 -27.49 -21.16 23.74
CA MET A 330 -26.67 -20.51 24.77
C MET A 330 -25.40 -21.30 25.06
N ASP A 331 -25.50 -22.59 25.34
CA ASP A 331 -24.33 -23.43 25.65
C ASP A 331 -23.34 -23.46 24.48
N ALA A 332 -23.86 -23.60 23.25
CA ALA A 332 -23.03 -23.56 22.04
C ALA A 332 -22.36 -22.20 21.84
N LEU A 333 -23.07 -21.08 22.06
CA LEU A 333 -22.49 -19.74 21.97
C LEU A 333 -21.43 -19.52 23.06
N ALA A 334 -21.67 -20.02 24.27
CA ALA A 334 -20.74 -19.94 25.38
C ALA A 334 -19.44 -20.72 25.07
N GLU A 335 -19.54 -21.89 24.42
CA GLU A 335 -18.39 -22.64 23.92
C GLU A 335 -17.67 -21.89 22.80
N ASP A 336 -18.39 -21.43 21.79
CA ASP A 336 -17.84 -20.81 20.58
C ASP A 336 -17.39 -19.34 20.78
N THR A 337 -17.51 -18.80 21.99
CA THR A 337 -16.88 -17.53 22.39
C THR A 337 -15.54 -17.73 23.11
N LEU A 338 -15.19 -18.97 23.49
CA LEU A 338 -13.91 -19.27 24.12
C LEU A 338 -12.74 -18.98 23.15
N GLY A 339 -11.72 -18.30 23.69
CA GLY A 339 -10.53 -17.87 22.95
C GLY A 339 -10.78 -16.78 21.90
N LEU A 340 -12.05 -16.43 21.62
CA LEU A 340 -12.43 -15.30 20.78
C LEU A 340 -12.57 -14.03 21.63
N LEU A 341 -13.31 -14.14 22.73
CA LEU A 341 -13.51 -13.07 23.70
C LEU A 341 -12.65 -13.30 24.94
N SER A 342 -12.22 -12.20 25.57
CA SER A 342 -11.63 -12.25 26.92
C SER A 342 -12.65 -12.76 27.93
N THR A 343 -12.19 -13.25 29.08
CA THR A 343 -13.07 -13.72 30.16
C THR A 343 -14.10 -12.66 30.56
N THR A 344 -13.68 -11.39 30.66
CA THR A 344 -14.54 -10.26 31.03
C THR A 344 -15.59 -9.97 29.97
N ARG A 345 -15.20 -9.85 28.69
CA ARG A 345 -16.16 -9.59 27.59
C ARG A 345 -17.11 -10.76 27.37
N ARG A 346 -16.63 -11.99 27.57
CA ARG A 346 -17.47 -13.19 27.51
C ARG A 346 -18.50 -13.20 28.64
N ALA A 347 -18.11 -12.86 29.87
CA ALA A 347 -19.06 -12.72 30.98
C ALA A 347 -20.10 -11.63 30.66
N GLN A 348 -19.67 -10.45 30.21
CA GLN A 348 -20.57 -9.37 29.80
C GLN A 348 -21.58 -9.82 28.73
N LEU A 349 -21.12 -10.56 27.72
CA LEU A 349 -21.99 -11.11 26.67
C LEU A 349 -23.04 -12.06 27.26
N LEU A 350 -22.61 -13.08 28.01
CA LEU A 350 -23.50 -14.14 28.50
C LEU A 350 -24.46 -13.62 29.58
N ASP A 351 -23.98 -12.79 30.50
CA ASP A 351 -24.79 -12.16 31.54
C ASP A 351 -25.79 -11.18 30.92
N GLY A 352 -25.38 -10.42 29.90
CA GLY A 352 -26.25 -9.53 29.13
C GLY A 352 -27.39 -10.29 28.44
N ILE A 353 -27.10 -11.43 27.79
CA ILE A 353 -28.13 -12.27 27.19
C ILE A 353 -29.08 -12.83 28.26
N ALA A 354 -28.54 -13.32 29.39
CA ALA A 354 -29.34 -13.86 30.48
C ALA A 354 -30.28 -12.80 31.10
N ALA A 355 -29.80 -11.56 31.22
CA ALA A 355 -30.57 -10.40 31.70
C ALA A 355 -31.47 -9.78 30.63
N ARG A 356 -31.41 -10.24 29.36
CA ARG A 356 -32.04 -9.60 28.19
C ARG A 356 -31.63 -8.14 27.97
N ASP A 357 -30.44 -7.79 28.44
CA ASP A 357 -29.77 -6.52 28.14
C ASP A 357 -29.02 -6.66 26.80
N TRP A 358 -29.75 -6.48 25.71
CA TRP A 358 -29.22 -6.65 24.35
C TRP A 358 -28.18 -5.61 23.98
N GLU A 359 -28.24 -4.42 24.58
CA GLU A 359 -27.24 -3.37 24.34
C GLU A 359 -25.89 -3.79 24.93
N SER A 360 -25.88 -4.24 26.19
CA SER A 360 -24.66 -4.77 26.81
C SER A 360 -24.16 -6.04 26.12
N ALA A 361 -25.06 -6.96 25.76
CA ALA A 361 -24.68 -8.19 25.06
C ALA A 361 -24.04 -7.91 23.69
N LEU A 362 -24.64 -7.05 22.87
CA LEU A 362 -24.14 -6.75 21.53
C LEU A 362 -22.88 -5.87 21.56
N SER A 363 -22.76 -4.95 22.52
CA SER A 363 -21.55 -4.14 22.69
C SER A 363 -20.35 -4.95 23.20
N ALA A 364 -20.59 -6.13 23.78
CA ALA A 364 -19.53 -7.03 24.20
C ALA A 364 -18.76 -7.67 23.04
N ALA A 365 -19.25 -7.64 21.79
CA ALA A 365 -18.61 -8.22 20.60
C ALA A 365 -18.30 -7.14 19.53
N THR A 366 -17.08 -7.11 18.98
CA THR A 366 -16.74 -6.20 17.85
C THR A 366 -17.15 -6.82 16.52
N LEU A 367 -17.06 -6.07 15.41
CA LEU A 367 -17.37 -6.62 14.08
C LEU A 367 -16.46 -7.80 13.71
N GLY A 368 -15.17 -7.76 14.08
CA GLY A 368 -14.26 -8.88 13.89
C GLY A 368 -14.72 -10.13 14.67
N ASP A 369 -15.19 -9.94 15.91
CA ASP A 369 -15.70 -11.03 16.73
C ASP A 369 -17.00 -11.61 16.15
N LEU A 370 -17.93 -10.77 15.71
CA LEU A 370 -19.17 -11.19 15.05
C LEU A 370 -18.89 -11.95 13.75
N PHE A 371 -17.93 -11.48 12.95
CA PHE A 371 -17.50 -12.20 11.75
C PHE A 371 -16.97 -13.60 12.08
N ALA A 372 -16.13 -13.72 13.10
CA ALA A 372 -15.61 -15.02 13.54
C ALA A 372 -16.72 -15.94 14.08
N LEU A 373 -17.64 -15.40 14.89
CA LEU A 373 -18.81 -16.10 15.45
C LEU A 373 -19.71 -16.69 14.36
N SER A 374 -19.99 -15.92 13.31
CA SER A 374 -20.78 -16.43 12.18
C SER A 374 -20.09 -17.60 11.46
N GLY A 375 -18.76 -17.61 11.40
CA GLY A 375 -17.98 -18.74 10.87
C GLY A 375 -18.09 -19.98 11.74
N ARG A 376 -17.98 -19.82 13.07
CA ARG A 376 -18.17 -20.92 14.03
C ARG A 376 -19.59 -21.47 13.95
N TYR A 377 -20.60 -20.62 13.80
CA TYR A 377 -21.98 -21.03 13.58
C TYR A 377 -22.14 -21.92 12.33
N LEU A 378 -21.69 -21.44 11.16
CA LEU A 378 -21.85 -22.18 9.90
C LEU A 378 -21.09 -23.51 9.91
N ALA A 379 -19.94 -23.58 10.60
CA ALA A 379 -19.19 -24.82 10.78
C ALA A 379 -19.90 -25.81 11.71
N ARG A 380 -20.54 -25.32 12.78
CA ARG A 380 -21.24 -26.15 13.78
C ARG A 380 -22.57 -26.69 13.25
N TYR A 381 -23.33 -25.86 12.55
CA TYR A 381 -24.70 -26.18 12.15
C TYR A 381 -24.77 -26.48 10.64
N SER A 382 -24.76 -27.76 10.29
CA SER A 382 -25.02 -28.20 8.90
C SER A 382 -26.48 -28.01 8.49
N LYS A 383 -27.40 -27.97 9.46
CA LYS A 383 -28.80 -27.59 9.32
C LYS A 383 -29.11 -26.47 10.32
N ASP A 384 -29.90 -25.50 9.89
CA ASP A 384 -30.17 -24.30 10.67
C ASP A 384 -31.04 -24.60 11.89
N SER A 385 -30.62 -24.08 13.04
CA SER A 385 -31.33 -24.25 14.31
C SER A 385 -32.59 -23.40 14.42
N TRP A 386 -32.75 -22.41 13.54
CA TRP A 386 -33.95 -21.59 13.38
C TRP A 386 -34.18 -21.26 11.91
N GLN A 387 -35.39 -20.83 11.57
CA GLN A 387 -35.69 -20.30 10.25
C GLN A 387 -35.23 -18.84 10.18
N SER A 388 -34.29 -18.54 9.30
CA SER A 388 -33.82 -17.18 9.06
C SER A 388 -33.58 -16.91 7.57
N PRO A 389 -34.12 -15.79 7.04
CA PRO A 389 -33.81 -15.37 5.68
C PRO A 389 -32.31 -15.06 5.50
N VAL A 390 -31.60 -14.65 6.56
CA VAL A 390 -30.15 -14.38 6.52
C VAL A 390 -29.38 -15.65 6.25
N VAL A 391 -29.72 -16.75 6.95
CA VAL A 391 -29.01 -18.02 6.77
C VAL A 391 -29.33 -18.66 5.43
N VAL A 392 -30.60 -18.57 5.00
CA VAL A 392 -31.00 -18.99 3.65
C VAL A 392 -30.20 -18.24 2.58
N ALA A 393 -30.12 -16.91 2.69
CA ALA A 393 -29.34 -16.10 1.75
C ALA A 393 -27.84 -16.44 1.80
N LEU A 394 -27.24 -16.64 2.98
CA LEU A 394 -25.84 -17.06 3.11
C LEU A 394 -25.56 -18.43 2.49
N ARG A 395 -26.47 -19.39 2.66
CA ARG A 395 -26.32 -20.74 2.09
C ARG A 395 -26.54 -20.77 0.58
N GLN A 396 -27.31 -19.83 0.05
CA GLN A 396 -27.55 -19.65 -1.39
C GLN A 396 -26.52 -18.74 -2.05
N ALA A 397 -25.76 -17.96 -1.27
CA ALA A 397 -24.68 -17.13 -1.78
C ALA A 397 -23.69 -18.02 -2.55
N PRO A 398 -23.16 -17.54 -3.70
CA PRO A 398 -22.27 -18.34 -4.52
C PRO A 398 -21.14 -18.95 -3.68
N PRO A 399 -20.78 -20.24 -3.87
CA PRO A 399 -19.66 -20.89 -3.18
C PRO A 399 -18.31 -20.15 -3.33
N ALA A 400 -18.27 -19.16 -4.23
CA ALA A 400 -17.16 -18.29 -4.56
C ALA A 400 -17.52 -16.78 -4.46
N ALA A 401 -18.39 -16.38 -3.52
CA ALA A 401 -18.05 -15.23 -2.67
C ALA A 401 -16.84 -15.64 -1.81
N ASP A 402 -15.74 -15.90 -2.51
CA ASP A 402 -14.58 -16.64 -2.02
C ASP A 402 -14.14 -15.92 -0.75
N GLU A 403 -14.18 -16.59 0.41
CA GLU A 403 -13.74 -15.97 1.68
C GLU A 403 -12.34 -15.35 1.53
N SER A 404 -11.58 -15.82 0.52
CA SER A 404 -10.35 -15.22 0.03
C SER A 404 -10.45 -13.71 -0.28
N ARG A 405 -11.56 -13.21 -0.85
CA ARG A 405 -11.76 -11.78 -1.14
C ARG A 405 -12.12 -10.99 0.11
N LEU A 406 -12.92 -11.57 1.01
CA LEU A 406 -13.20 -10.97 2.32
C LEU A 406 -11.94 -10.81 3.18
N ARG A 407 -10.88 -11.59 2.92
CA ARG A 407 -9.57 -11.37 3.59
C ARG A 407 -9.07 -9.94 3.40
N ALA A 408 -9.34 -9.30 2.26
CA ALA A 408 -8.93 -7.93 2.00
C ALA A 408 -9.52 -6.91 2.99
N LEU A 409 -10.59 -7.26 3.72
CA LEU A 409 -11.21 -6.40 4.72
C LEU A 409 -10.54 -6.44 6.10
N GLY A 410 -9.65 -7.40 6.36
CA GLY A 410 -8.90 -7.43 7.63
C GLY A 410 -7.64 -6.57 7.62
N GLY A 411 -7.02 -6.40 8.78
CA GLY A 411 -5.79 -5.64 8.93
C GLY A 411 -4.58 -6.26 8.20
N SER A 412 -3.53 -5.45 7.99
CA SER A 412 -2.18 -6.00 7.81
C SER A 412 -1.61 -6.32 9.19
N SER A 413 -1.20 -7.57 9.40
CA SER A 413 -0.88 -8.12 10.71
C SER A 413 0.54 -8.68 10.72
N VAL A 414 1.52 -7.79 10.57
CA VAL A 414 2.93 -8.17 10.47
C VAL A 414 3.47 -8.62 11.82
N GLU A 415 3.19 -7.89 12.90
CA GLU A 415 3.64 -8.23 14.25
C GLU A 415 2.84 -9.37 14.86
N LEU A 416 1.56 -9.48 14.50
CA LEU A 416 0.67 -10.54 14.98
C LEU A 416 0.87 -11.86 14.24
N MET A 417 1.00 -11.83 12.91
CA MET A 417 0.94 -13.03 12.05
C MET A 417 2.13 -13.17 11.10
N GLY A 418 3.07 -12.23 11.08
CA GLY A 418 4.18 -12.22 10.12
C GLY A 418 3.72 -11.92 8.69
N CYS A 419 2.52 -11.36 8.50
CA CYS A 419 1.91 -11.20 7.19
C CYS A 419 1.68 -9.72 6.84
N ALA A 420 2.25 -9.30 5.71
CA ALA A 420 2.13 -7.95 5.15
C ALA A 420 0.84 -7.73 4.34
N HIS A 421 0.14 -8.82 4.02
CA HIS A 421 -1.12 -8.79 3.28
C HIS A 421 -2.28 -8.53 4.22
N SER A 422 -3.30 -7.87 3.71
CA SER A 422 -4.56 -7.71 4.43
C SER A 422 -5.25 -9.06 4.59
N HIS A 423 -5.50 -9.46 5.84
CA HIS A 423 -6.18 -10.71 6.15
C HIS A 423 -7.20 -10.52 7.24
N LEU A 424 -8.47 -10.80 6.90
CA LEU A 424 -9.53 -10.98 7.86
C LEU A 424 -9.34 -12.33 8.57
N ALA A 425 -8.49 -12.31 9.59
CA ALA A 425 -8.14 -13.46 10.41
C ALA A 425 -8.91 -13.44 11.73
N VAL A 426 -9.19 -14.63 12.27
CA VAL A 426 -9.67 -14.77 13.64
C VAL A 426 -8.47 -14.59 14.58
N LEU A 427 -8.33 -13.38 15.12
CA LEU A 427 -7.27 -13.02 16.05
C LEU A 427 -7.72 -13.25 17.49
N GLY A 428 -6.75 -13.33 18.41
CA GLY A 428 -7.05 -13.38 19.84
C GLY A 428 -7.76 -12.11 20.34
N PRO A 429 -8.32 -12.14 21.56
CA PRO A 429 -9.00 -11.00 22.14
C PRO A 429 -8.03 -9.82 22.34
N TYR A 430 -8.52 -8.59 22.21
CA TYR A 430 -7.70 -7.37 22.37
C TYR A 430 -6.96 -7.34 23.72
N GLU A 431 -7.64 -7.80 24.78
CA GLU A 431 -7.09 -7.88 26.13
C GLU A 431 -5.81 -8.71 26.20
N GLN A 432 -5.62 -9.67 25.29
CA GLN A 432 -4.38 -10.45 25.23
C GLN A 432 -3.14 -9.60 24.88
N TYR A 433 -3.35 -8.44 24.28
CA TYR A 433 -2.28 -7.57 23.81
C TYR A 433 -2.14 -6.30 24.67
N GLU A 434 -3.06 -6.04 25.60
CA GLU A 434 -3.04 -4.86 26.49
C GLU A 434 -1.80 -4.84 27.40
N TRP A 435 -1.28 -6.00 27.80
CA TRP A 435 -0.13 -6.09 28.71
C TRP A 435 1.24 -6.03 28.01
N LEU A 436 1.27 -5.95 26.68
CA LEU A 436 2.53 -5.94 25.94
C LEU A 436 3.18 -4.56 26.00
N LEU A 437 4.46 -4.51 26.38
CA LEU A 437 5.23 -3.26 26.50
C LEU A 437 5.23 -2.43 25.21
N LEU A 438 5.31 -3.10 24.05
CA LEU A 438 5.23 -2.47 22.74
C LEU A 438 3.84 -2.70 22.15
N PRO A 439 3.02 -1.65 21.94
CA PRO A 439 1.62 -1.84 21.58
C PRO A 439 1.40 -2.09 20.08
N TYR A 440 2.44 -2.44 19.30
CA TYR A 440 2.30 -2.70 17.86
C TYR A 440 1.28 -3.81 17.56
N LYS A 441 1.29 -4.89 18.34
CA LYS A 441 0.33 -6.00 18.19
C LYS A 441 -1.09 -5.56 18.47
N LEU A 442 -1.30 -4.75 19.50
CA LEU A 442 -2.62 -4.20 19.80
C LEU A 442 -3.07 -3.21 18.74
N ALA A 443 -2.16 -2.39 18.21
CA ALA A 443 -2.44 -1.47 17.12
C ALA A 443 -2.89 -2.18 15.85
N GLU A 444 -2.20 -3.26 15.45
CA GLU A 444 -2.63 -4.11 14.33
C GLU A 444 -3.97 -4.80 14.60
N ARG A 445 -4.19 -5.29 15.82
CA ARG A 445 -5.47 -5.92 16.22
C ARG A 445 -6.64 -4.93 16.16
N ALA A 446 -6.39 -3.65 16.48
CA ALA A 446 -7.38 -2.58 16.47
C ALA A 446 -7.58 -1.94 15.09
N ALA A 447 -6.73 -2.25 14.09
CA ALA A 447 -6.78 -1.70 12.74
C ALA A 447 -7.88 -2.35 11.85
N GLU A 448 -9.11 -2.31 12.33
CA GLU A 448 -10.28 -2.98 11.73
C GLU A 448 -11.22 -2.03 10.96
N PHE A 449 -10.85 -0.77 10.73
CA PHE A 449 -11.72 0.23 10.11
C PHE A 449 -12.36 -0.24 8.80
N LYS A 450 -11.65 -1.05 8.00
CA LYS A 450 -12.16 -1.61 6.75
C LYS A 450 -13.43 -2.44 6.93
N LEU A 451 -13.59 -3.17 8.04
CA LEU A 451 -14.81 -3.91 8.36
C LEU A 451 -15.99 -2.98 8.61
N PHE A 452 -15.77 -1.90 9.36
CA PHE A 452 -16.78 -0.90 9.63
C PHE A 452 -17.19 -0.19 8.34
N LEU A 453 -16.20 0.23 7.54
CA LEU A 453 -16.44 0.86 6.25
C LEU A 453 -17.23 -0.04 5.30
N ALA A 454 -16.87 -1.32 5.19
CA ALA A 454 -17.56 -2.27 4.33
C ALA A 454 -18.99 -2.59 4.80
N ASP A 455 -19.22 -2.68 6.12
CA ASP A 455 -20.58 -2.86 6.67
C ASP A 455 -21.47 -1.65 6.35
N VAL A 456 -20.98 -0.42 6.54
CA VAL A 456 -21.75 0.79 6.19
C VAL A 456 -21.99 0.84 4.69
N ALA A 457 -20.96 0.70 3.87
CA ALA A 457 -21.06 0.74 2.42
C ALA A 457 -22.05 -0.29 1.85
N GLY A 458 -22.01 -1.52 2.36
CA GLY A 458 -22.94 -2.58 1.97
C GLY A 458 -24.39 -2.29 2.36
N ARG A 459 -24.62 -1.55 3.46
CA ARG A 459 -25.97 -1.13 3.87
C ARG A 459 -26.55 -0.02 3.00
N VAL A 460 -25.71 0.91 2.56
CA VAL A 460 -26.13 2.09 1.77
C VAL A 460 -26.05 1.86 0.26
N GLY A 461 -25.47 0.74 -0.19
CA GLY A 461 -25.34 0.42 -1.61
C GLY A 461 -24.17 1.11 -2.31
N VAL A 462 -23.16 1.56 -1.55
CA VAL A 462 -21.93 2.13 -2.13
C VAL A 462 -21.07 1.02 -2.75
N PRO A 463 -20.67 1.13 -4.04
CA PRO A 463 -19.90 0.10 -4.72
C PRO A 463 -18.54 -0.15 -4.07
N ALA A 464 -18.13 -1.42 -4.03
CA ALA A 464 -16.93 -1.86 -3.30
C ALA A 464 -15.64 -1.23 -3.84
N ALA A 465 -15.57 -1.00 -5.15
CA ALA A 465 -14.42 -0.38 -5.81
C ALA A 465 -14.17 1.06 -5.35
N THR A 466 -15.19 1.76 -4.85
CA THR A 466 -15.04 3.14 -4.39
C THR A 466 -14.30 3.22 -3.05
N LEU A 467 -14.35 2.19 -2.21
CA LEU A 467 -13.81 2.21 -0.84
C LEU A 467 -12.30 2.52 -0.72
N GLY A 468 -11.57 2.59 -1.83
CA GLY A 468 -10.21 3.13 -1.86
C GLY A 468 -10.03 4.57 -1.34
N PHE A 469 -11.09 5.38 -1.22
CA PHE A 469 -11.02 6.71 -0.57
C PHE A 469 -10.99 6.64 0.97
N ALA A 470 -10.97 5.45 1.58
CA ALA A 470 -11.10 5.23 3.02
C ALA A 470 -10.16 6.07 3.92
N GLU A 471 -8.97 6.44 3.44
CA GLU A 471 -7.93 7.04 4.27
C GLU A 471 -8.32 8.37 4.94
N PRO A 472 -8.80 9.41 4.22
CA PRO A 472 -9.35 10.62 4.83
C PRO A 472 -10.36 10.37 5.95
N LEU A 473 -11.29 9.44 5.74
CA LEU A 473 -12.32 9.09 6.72
C LEU A 473 -11.70 8.42 7.94
N ALA A 474 -10.79 7.45 7.74
CA ALA A 474 -10.07 6.80 8.83
C ALA A 474 -9.30 7.82 9.69
N ARG A 475 -8.59 8.76 9.07
CA ARG A 475 -7.88 9.85 9.77
C ARG A 475 -8.84 10.68 10.62
N GLN A 476 -9.97 11.08 10.06
CA GLN A 476 -10.98 11.84 10.80
C GLN A 476 -11.49 11.08 12.03
N MET A 477 -11.72 9.78 11.92
CA MET A 477 -12.19 8.95 13.04
C MET A 477 -11.09 8.71 14.09
N LEU A 478 -9.85 8.49 13.67
CA LEU A 478 -8.73 8.25 14.57
C LEU A 478 -8.40 9.49 15.41
N VAL A 479 -8.44 10.68 14.80
CA VAL A 479 -8.31 11.95 15.54
C VAL A 479 -9.44 12.12 16.58
N LYS A 480 -10.66 11.67 16.27
CA LYS A 480 -11.81 11.73 17.18
C LYS A 480 -11.81 10.65 18.27
N ALA A 481 -11.00 9.59 18.14
CA ALA A 481 -11.04 8.46 19.07
C ALA A 481 -10.71 8.84 20.51
N ARG A 482 -9.85 9.86 20.73
CA ARG A 482 -9.48 10.36 22.08
C ARG A 482 -9.08 9.25 23.05
N MET A 483 -8.13 8.40 22.64
CA MET A 483 -7.59 7.31 23.47
C MET A 483 -6.98 7.82 24.77
N ALA A 484 -7.36 7.24 25.91
CA ALA A 484 -6.82 7.60 27.22
C ALA A 484 -5.32 7.27 27.34
N ASP A 485 -4.91 6.14 26.78
CA ASP A 485 -3.53 5.69 26.64
C ASP A 485 -3.39 4.81 25.37
N VAL A 486 -2.17 4.38 25.05
CA VAL A 486 -1.87 3.61 23.83
C VAL A 486 -2.52 2.22 23.78
N HIS A 487 -3.11 1.75 24.88
CA HIS A 487 -3.82 0.48 24.99
C HIS A 487 -5.36 0.61 24.97
N ASP A 488 -5.91 1.83 24.88
CA ASP A 488 -7.35 2.08 24.84
C ASP A 488 -7.97 1.77 23.46
N TRP A 489 -7.96 0.49 23.07
CA TRP A 489 -8.57 0.01 21.82
C TRP A 489 -10.10 0.18 21.82
N ARG A 490 -10.74 0.28 22.99
CA ARG A 490 -12.18 0.53 23.13
C ARG A 490 -12.56 1.91 22.59
N ALA A 491 -11.73 2.93 22.83
CA ALA A 491 -11.91 4.24 22.22
C ALA A 491 -11.83 4.19 20.68
N VAL A 492 -10.89 3.42 20.13
CA VAL A 492 -10.73 3.24 18.67
C VAL A 492 -11.97 2.58 18.06
N THR A 493 -12.36 1.42 18.60
CA THR A 493 -13.51 0.64 18.08
C THR A 493 -14.81 1.40 18.22
N ARG A 494 -15.03 2.15 19.32
CA ARG A 494 -16.17 3.06 19.46
C ARG A 494 -16.14 4.20 18.44
N SER A 495 -14.96 4.74 18.16
CA SER A 495 -14.82 5.77 17.12
C SER A 495 -15.28 5.19 15.79
N PHE A 496 -14.75 4.05 15.35
CA PHE A 496 -15.15 3.41 14.09
C PHE A 496 -16.63 3.01 14.05
N ALA A 497 -17.20 2.56 15.17
CA ALA A 497 -18.63 2.26 15.27
C ALA A 497 -19.52 3.50 15.07
N GLY A 498 -18.98 4.70 15.26
CA GLY A 498 -19.64 5.96 14.95
C GLY A 498 -19.70 6.29 13.46
N LEU A 499 -19.16 5.45 12.56
CA LEU A 499 -19.27 5.65 11.13
C LEU A 499 -20.72 5.45 10.68
N ASP A 500 -21.26 6.43 9.95
CA ASP A 500 -22.61 6.40 9.41
C ASP A 500 -22.64 6.73 7.90
N GLU A 501 -23.84 6.63 7.33
CA GLU A 501 -24.14 6.95 5.93
C GLU A 501 -23.76 8.39 5.58
N THR A 502 -24.15 9.35 6.41
CA THR A 502 -23.86 10.77 6.19
C THR A 502 -22.36 11.05 6.06
N MET A 503 -21.54 10.48 6.94
CA MET A 503 -20.09 10.62 6.90
C MET A 503 -19.49 9.98 5.65
N LEU A 504 -20.01 8.82 5.25
CA LEU A 504 -19.56 8.10 4.06
C LEU A 504 -19.86 8.90 2.78
N GLU A 505 -21.10 9.35 2.61
CA GLU A 505 -21.55 10.13 1.47
C GLU A 505 -20.83 11.49 1.40
N SER A 506 -20.71 12.19 2.53
CA SER A 506 -19.97 13.45 2.60
C SER A 506 -18.51 13.31 2.18
N ALA A 507 -17.87 12.17 2.50
CA ALA A 507 -16.49 11.91 2.11
C ALA A 507 -16.34 11.62 0.60
N LEU A 508 -17.37 11.02 -0.01
CA LEU A 508 -17.43 10.76 -1.44
C LEU A 508 -17.64 12.05 -2.25
N ASP A 509 -18.44 12.99 -1.74
CA ASP A 509 -18.73 14.25 -2.43
C ASP A 509 -17.56 15.25 -2.42
N GLN A 510 -16.73 15.27 -1.37
CA GLN A 510 -15.56 16.16 -1.27
C GLN A 510 -14.46 15.89 -2.33
N LYS A 511 -14.61 14.82 -3.12
CA LYS A 511 -13.63 14.37 -4.12
C LYS A 511 -14.16 14.40 -5.56
N LYS A 512 -15.40 14.83 -5.77
CA LYS A 512 -15.90 15.31 -7.08
C LYS A 512 -15.21 16.62 -7.43
#